data_AF-A0A239C9N8-F1
#
_entry.id   AF-A0A239C9N8-F1
#
_cell.length_a   1.000
_cell.length_b   1.000
_cell.length_c   1.000
_cell.angle_alpha   90.00
_cell.angle_beta   90.00
_cell.angle_gamma   90.00
#
_symmetry.space_group_name_H-M   'P 1'
#
loop_
_entity.id
_entity.type
_entity.pdbx_description
1 polymer ?
#
loop_
_entity_poly.entity_id
_entity_poly.type
_entity_poly.pdbx_seq_one_letter_code
_entity_poly.pdbx_strand_id
1 'polypeptide(L)' 'MAQFNIDSSLSNGKRLDWLVLPGSGDTVDSIVIEVRRAAMKKFGDGVWFNRWTHVVASNGFVTVQMHA' A
#
# COMPACT_ATOMS: atom_id res chain seq x y z
N MET A 1 2.65 9.57 -10.01
CA MET A 1 2.66 9.60 -8.54
C MET A 1 1.29 9.21 -8.07
N ALA A 2 1.26 8.11 -7.32
CA ALA A 2 0.03 7.46 -6.95
C ALA A 2 -0.65 8.22 -5.81
N GLN A 3 -1.97 8.22 -5.80
CA GLN A 3 -2.75 8.88 -4.75
C GLN A 3 -3.28 7.85 -3.76
N PHE A 4 -2.89 8.00 -2.49
CA PHE A 4 -3.37 7.17 -1.39
C PHE A 4 -3.33 7.94 -0.07
N ASN A 5 -4.09 7.48 0.92
CA ASN A 5 -4.07 8.01 2.27
C ASN A 5 -3.56 6.95 3.24
N ILE A 6 -2.36 7.14 3.80
CA ILE A 6 -1.74 6.20 4.74
C ILE A 6 -2.51 6.08 6.07
N ASP A 7 -3.31 7.09 6.42
CA ASP A 7 -4.15 7.12 7.61
C ASP A 7 -5.49 6.42 7.44
N SER A 8 -5.95 6.28 6.20
CA SER A 8 -7.20 5.59 5.87
C SER A 8 -6.94 4.14 5.47
N SER A 9 -6.30 3.36 6.34
CA SER A 9 -6.16 1.92 6.15
C SER A 9 -7.40 1.17 6.63
N LEU A 10 -7.78 0.13 5.90
CA LEU A 10 -8.74 -0.86 6.36
C LEU A 10 -7.97 -1.93 7.14
N SER A 11 -8.27 -2.05 8.43
CA SER A 11 -7.73 -3.13 9.27
C SER A 11 -8.80 -4.21 9.47
N ASN A 12 -8.40 -5.47 9.33
CA ASN A 12 -9.23 -6.61 9.74
C ASN A 12 -8.65 -7.35 10.96
N GLY A 13 -7.72 -6.71 11.69
CA GLY A 13 -7.03 -7.28 12.85
C GLY A 13 -5.86 -8.22 12.51
N LYS A 14 -5.68 -8.60 11.23
CA LYS A 14 -4.56 -9.43 10.75
C LYS A 14 -3.73 -8.77 9.65
N ARG A 15 -4.33 -7.83 8.91
CA ARG A 15 -3.66 -7.05 7.88
C ARG A 15 -4.21 -5.64 7.79
N LEU A 16 -3.40 -4.75 7.21
CA LEU A 16 -3.76 -3.40 6.80
C LEU A 16 -3.83 -3.34 5.28
N ASP A 17 -4.92 -2.81 4.76
CA ASP A 17 -5.15 -2.64 3.33
C ASP A 17 -5.26 -1.13 2.99
N TRP A 18 -4.57 -0.69 1.96
CA TRP A 18 -4.65 0.67 1.41
C TRP A 18 -5.11 0.64 -0.04
N LEU A 19 -6.15 1.42 -0.34
CA LEU A 19 -6.56 1.66 -1.72
C LEU A 19 -5.72 2.77 -2.32
N VAL A 20 -5.15 2.50 -3.48
CA VAL A 20 -4.27 3.41 -4.21
C VAL A 20 -4.83 3.63 -5.61
N LEU A 21 -4.94 4.89 -5.99
CA LEU A 21 -5.22 5.32 -7.36
C LEU A 21 -3.88 5.53 -8.08
N PRO A 22 -3.54 4.72 -9.10
CA PRO A 22 -2.33 4.96 -9.89
C PRO A 22 -2.38 6.30 -10.60
N GLY A 23 -1.25 7.01 -10.62
CA GLY A 23 -1.03 8.11 -11.53
C GLY A 23 -0.59 7.63 -12.91
N SER A 24 -0.56 8.55 -13.87
CA SER A 24 -0.08 8.26 -15.23
C SER A 24 1.37 7.79 -15.21
N GLY A 25 1.62 6.59 -15.74
CA GLY A 25 2.95 5.98 -15.83
C GLY A 25 3.44 5.28 -14.55
N ASP A 26 2.63 5.22 -13.49
CA ASP A 26 2.99 4.48 -12.28
C ASP A 26 2.89 2.97 -12.53
N THR A 27 3.91 2.22 -12.11
CA THR A 27 3.86 0.75 -12.11
C THR A 27 3.33 0.25 -10.79
N VAL A 28 2.85 -0.98 -10.76
CA VAL A 28 2.38 -1.60 -9.51
C VAL A 28 3.51 -1.68 -8.48
N ASP A 29 4.74 -1.97 -8.92
CA ASP A 29 5.90 -2.01 -8.04
C ASP A 29 6.24 -0.63 -7.46
N SER A 30 6.17 0.45 -8.26
CA SER A 30 6.43 1.80 -7.75
C SER A 30 5.37 2.20 -6.71
N ILE A 31 4.10 1.86 -6.95
CA ILE A 31 2.99 2.06 -6.01
C ILE A 31 3.26 1.34 -4.68
N VAL A 32 3.63 0.06 -4.73
CA VAL A 32 3.91 -0.73 -3.54
C VAL A 32 5.08 -0.13 -2.75
N ILE A 33 6.14 0.32 -3.43
CA ILE A 33 7.30 0.97 -2.79
C ILE A 33 6.88 2.28 -2.11
N GLU A 34 6.05 3.11 -2.77
CA GLU A 34 5.55 4.36 -2.19
C GLU A 34 4.72 4.12 -0.92
N VAL A 35 3.79 3.16 -0.96
CA VAL A 35 2.99 2.79 0.23
C VAL A 35 3.87 2.24 1.35
N ARG A 36 4.85 1.38 1.04
CA ARG A 36 5.80 0.88 2.04
C ARG A 36 6.60 2.00 2.69
N ARG A 37 7.10 2.96 1.91
CA ARG A 37 7.83 4.13 2.45
C ARG A 37 6.95 4.97 3.36
N ALA A 38 5.72 5.22 2.97
CA ALA A 38 4.76 5.93 3.82
C ALA A 38 4.43 5.16 5.11
N ALA A 39 4.28 3.83 5.02
CA ALA A 39 4.05 2.97 6.17
C ALA A 39 5.25 2.93 7.13
N MET A 40 6.49 2.84 6.63
CA MET A 40 7.70 2.93 7.45
C MET A 40 7.77 4.25 8.22
N LYS A 41 7.45 5.37 7.55
CA LYS A 41 7.42 6.68 8.20
C LYS A 41 6.39 6.77 9.34
N LYS A 42 5.30 6.02 9.24
CA LYS A 42 4.21 6.03 10.22
C LYS A 42 4.39 5.01 11.36
N PHE A 43 4.75 3.78 11.03
CA PHE A 43 4.77 2.64 11.95
C PHE A 43 6.19 2.21 12.35
N GLY A 44 7.23 2.82 11.77
CA GLY A 44 8.63 2.49 11.98
C GLY A 44 9.18 1.51 10.94
N ASP A 45 10.51 1.48 10.79
CA ASP A 45 11.19 0.74 9.72
C ASP A 45 10.95 -0.78 9.76
N GLY A 46 10.58 -1.32 10.93
CA GLY A 46 10.28 -2.75 11.10
C GLY A 46 9.16 -3.26 10.19
N VAL A 47 8.21 -2.42 9.78
CA VAL A 47 7.11 -2.84 8.90
C VAL A 47 7.58 -3.20 7.48
N TRP A 48 8.81 -2.84 7.10
CA TRP A 48 9.38 -3.25 5.82
C TRP A 48 9.49 -4.78 5.69
N PHE A 49 9.78 -5.47 6.79
CA PHE A 49 9.98 -6.92 6.81
C PHE A 49 8.68 -7.72 6.89
N ASN A 50 7.54 -7.06 7.08
CA ASN A 50 6.24 -7.71 7.05
C ASN A 50 5.97 -8.32 5.67
N ARG A 51 5.01 -9.24 5.62
CA ARG A 51 4.55 -9.74 4.32
C ARG A 51 3.71 -8.68 3.65
N TRP A 52 4.07 -8.32 2.42
CA TRP A 52 3.35 -7.36 1.60
C TRP A 52 2.80 -8.04 0.35
N THR A 53 1.52 -7.80 0.05
CA THR A 53 0.86 -8.25 -1.17
C THR A 53 0.16 -7.08 -1.85
N HIS A 54 -0.18 -7.22 -3.13
CA HIS A 54 -1.00 -6.24 -3.82
C HIS A 54 -2.08 -6.97 -4.64
N VAL A 55 -3.19 -6.26 -4.88
CA VAL A 55 -4.26 -6.71 -5.77
C VAL A 55 -4.58 -5.57 -6.72
N VAL A 56 -4.52 -5.83 -8.02
CA VAL A 56 -4.92 -4.87 -9.05
C VAL A 56 -6.39 -5.14 -9.38
N ALA A 57 -7.25 -4.16 -9.15
CA ALA A 57 -8.64 -4.22 -9.52
C ALA A 57 -8.82 -3.95 -11.02
N SER A 58 -9.90 -4.48 -11.61
CA SER A 58 -10.22 -4.33 -13.03
C SER A 58 -10.44 -2.88 -13.48
N ASN A 59 -10.71 -1.97 -12.55
CA ASN A 59 -10.82 -0.53 -12.78
C ASN A 59 -9.47 0.21 -12.66
N GLY A 60 -8.35 -0.51 -12.56
CA GLY A 60 -7.00 0.05 -12.49
C GLY A 60 -6.56 0.44 -11.09
N PHE A 61 -7.41 0.40 -10.07
CA PHE A 61 -6.97 0.67 -8.70
C PHE A 61 -6.06 -0.44 -8.16
N VAL A 62 -5.12 -0.08 -7.30
CA VAL A 62 -4.22 -1.04 -6.65
C VAL A 62 -4.53 -1.04 -5.16
N THR A 63 -4.85 -2.20 -4.61
CA THR A 63 -4.92 -2.40 -3.16
C THR A 63 -3.60 -2.95 -2.69
N VAL A 64 -2.88 -2.20 -1.86
CA VAL A 64 -1.64 -2.67 -1.21
C VAL A 64 -1.98 -3.19 0.18
N GLN A 65 -1.44 -4.35 0.53
CA GLN A 65 -1.77 -5.07 1.75
C GLN A 65 -0.51 -5.38 2.54
N MET A 66 -0.52 -5.12 3.84
CA MET A 66 0.53 -5.49 4.78
C MET A 66 -0.05 -6.44 5.83
N HIS A 67 0.55 -7.62 5.96
CA HIS A 67 0.16 -8.62 6.96
C HIS A 67 1.06 -8.44 8.19
N ALA A 68 0.43 -8.20 9.35
CA ALA A 68 1.09 -7.94 10.62
C ALA A 68 1.15 -9.20 11.49
#